data_AF-A0A1D1YTH3-F1
#
_entry.id   AF-A0A1D1YTH3-F1
#
_cell.length_a   1.000
_cell.length_b   1.000
_cell.length_c   1.000
_cell.angle_alpha   90.00
_cell.angle_beta   90.00
_cell.angle_gamma   90.00
#
_symmetry.space_group_name_H-M   'P 1'
#
loop_
_entity.id
_entity.type
_entity.pdbx_description
1 polymer ?
#
loop_
_entity_poly.entity_id
_entity_poly.type
_entity_poly.pdbx_seq_one_letter_code
_entity_poly.pdbx_strand_id
1 'polypeptide(L)'
;MEGLPPELCSRIFSRLDHQGLATALQVCRRWKRLACDDALWSRLFTHRWGADRAQFYAPPPRGPKSWKDAYEVQDRCDRIGVGLKMVREGEGYYLVHQGEIQRCLGWRGEKSLGEEEGGGETPRPLEVSEKMLFFLADLETACARARRTRRRT
;
A
#
# COMPACT_ATOMS: atom_id res chain seq x y z
N MET A 1 10.84 19.39 -17.41
CA MET A 1 11.12 18.04 -17.93
C MET A 1 10.32 17.70 -19.21
N GLU A 2 9.64 18.66 -19.85
CA GLU A 2 8.83 18.38 -21.04
C GLU A 2 9.64 18.18 -22.32
N GLY A 3 10.84 18.76 -22.40
CA GLY A 3 11.75 18.62 -23.56
C GLY A 3 12.69 17.40 -23.54
N LEU A 4 12.64 16.56 -22.51
CA LEU A 4 13.45 15.33 -22.46
C LEU A 4 12.77 14.20 -23.25
N PRO A 5 13.50 13.41 -24.05
CA PRO A 5 12.98 12.18 -24.63
C PRO A 5 12.48 11.20 -23.56
N PRO A 6 11.36 10.50 -23.79
CA PRO A 6 10.78 9.57 -22.82
C PRO A 6 11.76 8.44 -22.42
N GLU A 7 12.65 8.02 -23.31
CA GLU A 7 13.66 6.99 -23.05
C GLU A 7 14.66 7.43 -21.98
N LEU A 8 15.03 8.72 -21.96
CA LEU A 8 15.91 9.28 -20.95
C LEU A 8 15.19 9.37 -19.60
N CYS A 9 13.90 9.76 -19.59
CA CYS A 9 13.09 9.74 -18.38
C CYS A 9 12.98 8.31 -17.80
N SER A 10 12.74 7.29 -18.65
CA SER A 10 12.70 5.90 -18.22
C SER A 10 14.04 5.41 -17.65
N ARG A 11 15.17 5.85 -18.23
CA ARG A 11 16.52 5.54 -17.69
C ARG A 11 16.79 6.21 -16.34
N ILE A 12 16.25 7.41 -16.11
CA ILE A 12 16.35 8.07 -14.80
C ILE A 12 15.50 7.30 -13.79
N PHE A 13 14.27 6.97 -14.15
CA PHE A 13 13.36 6.27 -13.24
C PHE A 13 13.84 4.87 -12.87
N SER A 14 14.53 4.17 -13.78
CA SER A 14 15.12 2.85 -13.46
C SER A 14 16.26 2.89 -12.44
N ARG A 15 16.74 4.09 -12.07
CA ARG A 15 17.73 4.32 -11.01
C ARG A 15 17.10 4.74 -9.68
N LEU A 16 15.79 5.00 -9.65
CA LEU A 16 15.07 5.38 -8.44
C LEU A 16 14.70 4.14 -7.64
N ASP A 17 14.62 4.32 -6.32
CA ASP A 17 14.01 3.34 -5.43
C ASP A 17 12.48 3.50 -5.41
N HIS A 18 11.81 2.60 -4.66
CA HIS A 18 10.36 2.62 -4.55
C HIS A 18 9.79 3.93 -3.99
N GLN A 19 10.50 4.60 -3.08
CA GLN A 19 10.06 5.89 -2.55
C GLN A 19 10.16 6.99 -3.61
N GLY A 20 11.29 7.06 -4.32
CA GLY A 20 11.48 7.99 -5.43
C GLY A 20 10.44 7.82 -6.54
N LEU A 21 10.09 6.56 -6.87
CA LEU A 21 9.02 6.28 -7.83
C LEU A 21 7.64 6.67 -7.30
N ALA A 22 7.34 6.42 -6.02
CA ALA A 22 6.10 6.84 -5.41
C ALA A 22 5.92 8.37 -5.47
N THR A 23 7.00 9.12 -5.23
CA THR A 23 7.00 10.58 -5.41
C THR A 23 6.81 10.95 -6.88
N ALA A 24 7.52 10.29 -7.81
CA ALA A 24 7.42 10.55 -9.24
C ALA A 24 5.98 10.38 -9.79
N LEU A 25 5.23 9.40 -9.26
CA LEU A 25 3.83 9.17 -9.61
C LEU A 25 2.91 10.37 -9.29
N GLN A 26 3.29 11.24 -8.36
CA GLN A 26 2.48 12.38 -7.92
C GLN A 26 2.86 13.71 -8.59
N VAL A 27 3.94 13.77 -9.38
CA VAL A 27 4.44 15.03 -9.96
C VAL A 27 3.54 15.53 -11.09
N CYS A 28 3.31 14.71 -12.13
CA CYS A 28 2.44 15.06 -13.25
C CYS A 28 1.95 13.81 -14.00
N ARG A 29 0.96 13.96 -14.89
CA ARG A 29 0.39 12.83 -15.67
C ARG A 29 1.43 12.08 -16.49
N ARG A 30 2.40 12.79 -17.08
CA ARG A 30 3.47 12.18 -17.88
C ARG A 30 4.38 11.32 -17.01
N TRP A 31 4.79 11.82 -15.84
CA TRP A 31 5.62 11.05 -14.92
C TRP A 31 4.87 9.86 -14.35
N LYS A 32 3.59 10.05 -14.02
CA LYS A 32 2.72 8.94 -13.60
C LYS A 32 2.73 7.79 -14.61
N ARG A 33 2.61 8.10 -15.91
CA ARG A 33 2.65 7.07 -16.97
C ARG A 33 3.99 6.33 -17.01
N LEU A 34 5.11 7.05 -16.93
CA LEU A 34 6.45 6.46 -17.02
C LEU A 34 6.84 5.71 -15.73
N ALA A 35 6.46 6.21 -14.56
CA ALA A 35 6.75 5.57 -13.26
C ALA A 35 5.80 4.41 -12.95
N CYS A 36 4.68 4.27 -13.66
CA CYS A 36 3.82 3.08 -13.63
C CYS A 36 4.30 1.95 -14.57
N ASP A 37 5.44 2.10 -15.26
CA ASP A 37 5.94 1.06 -16.17
C ASP A 37 6.21 -0.26 -15.44
N ASP A 38 5.55 -1.32 -15.88
CA ASP A 38 5.56 -2.63 -15.22
C ASP A 38 6.95 -3.28 -15.26
N ALA A 39 7.70 -3.07 -16.34
CA ALA A 39 9.06 -3.57 -16.47
C ALA A 39 10.02 -2.92 -15.45
N LEU A 40 9.72 -1.69 -15.06
CA LEU A 40 10.50 -0.95 -14.07
C LEU A 40 10.27 -1.53 -12.67
N TRP A 41 9.01 -1.78 -12.30
CA TRP A 41 8.67 -2.42 -11.02
C TRP A 41 9.18 -3.87 -10.95
N SER A 42 9.13 -4.63 -12.05
CA SER A 42 9.70 -5.99 -12.13
C SER A 42 11.21 -6.01 -11.84
N ARG A 43 11.97 -5.09 -12.44
CA ARG A 43 13.41 -4.95 -12.20
C ARG A 43 13.69 -4.55 -10.75
N LEU A 44 12.92 -3.61 -10.22
CA LEU A 44 13.08 -3.15 -8.85
C LEU A 44 12.77 -4.27 -7.84
N PHE A 45 11.72 -5.05 -8.09
CA PHE A 45 11.39 -6.25 -7.32
C PHE A 45 12.56 -7.25 -7.34
N THR A 46 13.05 -7.58 -8.53
CA THR A 46 14.15 -8.53 -8.72
C THR A 46 15.42 -8.06 -8.03
N HIS A 47 15.74 -6.76 -8.09
CA HIS A 47 16.91 -6.20 -7.42
C HIS A 47 16.78 -6.24 -5.89
N ARG A 48 15.59 -6.06 -5.34
CA ARG A 48 15.36 -6.04 -3.89
C ARG A 48 15.25 -7.43 -3.26
N TRP A 49 14.55 -8.35 -3.93
CA TRP A 49 14.20 -9.67 -3.38
C TRP A 49 14.82 -10.86 -4.10
N GLY A 50 15.50 -10.63 -5.22
CA GLY A 50 16.10 -11.68 -6.05
C GLY A 50 15.17 -12.26 -7.11
N ALA A 51 15.78 -12.94 -8.07
CA ALA A 51 15.08 -13.53 -9.23
C ALA A 51 14.12 -14.67 -8.82
N ASP A 52 14.50 -15.49 -7.84
CA ASP A 52 13.67 -16.61 -7.40
C ASP A 52 12.32 -16.14 -6.83
N ARG A 53 12.36 -15.09 -6.00
CA ARG A 53 11.14 -14.46 -5.49
C ARG A 53 10.36 -13.77 -6.60
N ALA A 54 11.05 -13.09 -7.52
CA ALA A 54 10.38 -12.48 -8.66
C ALA A 54 9.61 -13.53 -9.49
N GLN A 55 10.20 -14.70 -9.73
CA GLN A 55 9.52 -15.78 -10.44
C GLN A 55 8.25 -16.26 -9.71
N PHE A 56 8.30 -16.38 -8.38
CA PHE A 56 7.15 -16.81 -7.58
C PHE A 56 6.02 -15.77 -7.55
N TYR A 57 6.37 -14.49 -7.41
CA TYR A 57 5.40 -13.39 -7.31
C TYR A 57 5.06 -12.75 -8.66
N ALA A 58 5.51 -13.34 -9.77
CA ALA A 58 5.30 -12.81 -11.10
C ALA A 58 3.79 -12.67 -11.38
N PRO A 59 3.30 -11.45 -11.68
CA PRO A 59 1.92 -11.26 -12.06
C PRO A 59 1.62 -11.97 -13.38
N PRO A 60 0.38 -12.47 -13.57
CA PRO A 60 -0.01 -13.10 -14.82
C PRO A 60 0.06 -12.11 -15.99
N PRO A 61 0.56 -12.49 -17.18
CA PRO A 61 0.82 -11.56 -18.30
C PRO A 61 -0.39 -10.76 -18.81
N ARG A 62 -1.62 -11.23 -18.55
CA ARG A 62 -2.88 -10.56 -18.91
C ARG A 62 -3.81 -10.41 -17.70
N GLY A 63 -3.21 -10.37 -16.51
CA GLY A 63 -3.92 -10.23 -15.26
C GLY A 63 -4.23 -8.77 -14.89
N PRO A 64 -5.13 -8.56 -13.92
CA PRO A 64 -5.37 -7.24 -13.35
C PRO A 64 -4.24 -6.76 -12.43
N LYS A 65 -3.40 -7.69 -11.94
CA LYS A 65 -2.27 -7.38 -11.04
C LYS A 65 -1.03 -7.02 -11.85
N SER A 66 -0.38 -5.94 -11.46
CA SER A 66 0.90 -5.46 -12.00
C SER A 66 2.06 -5.82 -11.07
N TRP A 67 3.30 -5.66 -11.53
CA TRP A 67 4.50 -5.77 -10.70
C TRP A 67 4.53 -4.75 -9.58
N LYS A 68 3.88 -3.60 -9.78
CA LYS A 68 3.70 -2.62 -8.70
C LYS A 68 2.85 -3.20 -7.57
N ASP A 69 1.75 -3.87 -7.88
CA ASP A 69 0.89 -4.50 -6.87
C ASP A 69 1.63 -5.62 -6.13
N ALA A 70 2.36 -6.47 -6.87
CA ALA A 70 3.21 -7.51 -6.28
C ALA A 70 4.28 -6.92 -5.34
N TYR A 71 4.88 -5.78 -5.75
CA TYR A 71 5.85 -5.06 -4.94
C TYR A 71 5.23 -4.54 -3.63
N GLU A 72 4.07 -3.89 -3.71
CA GLU A 72 3.36 -3.37 -2.53
C GLU A 72 2.98 -4.49 -1.55
N VAL A 73 2.47 -5.62 -2.04
CA VAL A 73 2.13 -6.78 -1.22
C VAL A 73 3.37 -7.33 -0.51
N GLN A 74 4.48 -7.52 -1.24
CA GLN A 74 5.71 -8.05 -0.64
C GLN A 74 6.36 -7.07 0.34
N ASP A 75 6.38 -5.77 0.03
CA ASP A 75 6.85 -4.74 0.96
C ASP A 75 6.02 -4.72 2.26
N ARG A 76 4.70 -4.91 2.14
CA ARG A 76 3.80 -5.02 3.28
C ARG A 76 4.11 -6.27 4.12
N CYS A 77 4.38 -7.41 3.48
CA CYS A 77 4.84 -8.63 4.16
C CYS A 77 6.14 -8.40 4.94
N ASP A 78 7.11 -7.69 4.36
CA ASP A 78 8.39 -7.43 5.04
C ASP A 78 8.22 -6.48 6.24
N ARG A 79 7.36 -5.45 6.11
CA ARG A 79 7.13 -4.45 7.17
C ARG A 79 6.27 -4.96 8.32
N ILE A 80 5.21 -5.71 7.99
CA ILE A 80 4.14 -6.06 8.92
C ILE A 80 4.13 -7.57 9.23
N GLY A 81 4.73 -8.40 8.39
CA GLY A 81 4.70 -9.87 8.50
C GLY A 81 3.54 -10.50 7.73
N VAL A 82 3.51 -11.83 7.67
CA VAL A 82 2.58 -12.61 6.83
C VAL A 82 1.23 -12.94 7.48
N GLY A 83 1.11 -12.81 8.81
CA GLY A 83 -0.12 -13.12 9.53
C GLY A 83 -1.27 -12.12 9.28
N LEU A 84 -2.48 -12.48 9.72
CA LEU A 84 -3.63 -11.57 9.70
C LEU A 84 -3.40 -10.44 10.70
N LYS A 85 -3.37 -9.19 10.24
CA LYS A 85 -3.10 -8.01 11.07
C LYS A 85 -3.99 -6.85 10.69
N MET A 86 -4.37 -6.08 11.70
CA MET A 86 -4.94 -4.75 11.50
C MET A 86 -3.78 -3.76 11.38
N VAL A 87 -3.79 -2.95 10.33
CA VAL A 87 -2.71 -2.01 10.00
C VAL A 87 -3.30 -0.65 9.73
N ARG A 88 -2.65 0.40 10.25
CA ARG A 88 -2.92 1.79 9.85
C ARG A 88 -1.99 2.17 8.69
N GLU A 89 -2.56 2.48 7.53
CA GLU A 89 -1.83 3.04 6.38
C GLU A 89 -2.43 4.42 6.05
N GLY A 90 -1.63 5.49 6.15
CA GLY A 90 -2.14 6.85 6.07
C GLY A 90 -3.10 7.16 7.23
N GLU A 91 -4.31 7.60 6.91
CA GLU A 91 -5.39 7.83 7.88
C GLU A 91 -6.44 6.69 7.91
N GLY A 92 -6.25 5.64 7.09
CA GLY A 92 -7.14 4.49 7.01
C GLY A 92 -6.66 3.31 7.85
N TYR A 93 -7.62 2.49 8.30
CA TYR A 93 -7.38 1.20 8.93
C TYR A 93 -7.76 0.07 7.99
N TYR A 94 -6.89 -0.93 7.89
CA TYR A 94 -7.04 -2.04 6.96
C TYR A 94 -6.82 -3.37 7.68
N LEU A 95 -7.59 -4.38 7.29
CA LEU A 95 -7.30 -5.76 7.60
C LEU A 95 -6.42 -6.34 6.49
N VAL A 96 -5.22 -6.79 6.87
CA VAL A 96 -4.19 -7.27 5.96
C VAL A 96 -3.88 -8.73 6.28
N HIS A 97 -3.78 -9.58 5.27
CA HIS A 97 -3.32 -10.97 5.41
C HIS A 97 -2.34 -11.28 4.28
N GLN A 98 -1.17 -11.82 4.62
CA GLN A 98 -0.12 -12.14 3.64
C GLN A 98 0.21 -10.95 2.72
N GLY A 99 0.24 -9.75 3.29
CA GLY A 99 0.52 -8.51 2.55
C GLY A 99 -0.62 -8.03 1.66
N GLU A 100 -1.72 -8.77 1.49
CA GLU A 100 -2.90 -8.32 0.74
C GLU A 100 -3.90 -7.59 1.66
N ILE A 101 -4.47 -6.48 1.16
CA ILE A 101 -5.57 -5.79 1.84
C ILE A 101 -6.84 -6.59 1.60
N GLN A 102 -7.39 -7.15 2.68
CA GLN A 102 -8.63 -7.92 2.65
C GLN A 102 -9.85 -7.00 2.78
N ARG A 103 -9.75 -5.96 3.62
CA ARG A 103 -10.87 -5.05 3.90
C ARG A 103 -10.39 -3.69 4.40
N CYS A 104 -11.04 -2.62 3.95
CA CYS A 104 -10.97 -1.30 4.58
C CYS A 104 -11.92 -1.29 5.80
N LEU A 105 -11.41 -0.94 6.97
CA LEU A 105 -12.17 -0.91 8.22
C LEU A 105 -12.71 0.48 8.55
N GLY A 106 -12.16 1.54 7.94
CA GLY A 106 -12.61 2.93 8.08
C GLY A 106 -11.46 3.94 8.02
N TRP A 107 -11.80 5.22 7.91
CA TRP A 107 -10.87 6.35 7.85
C TRP A 107 -11.01 7.25 9.07
N ARG A 108 -9.90 7.76 9.59
CA ARG A 108 -9.92 8.75 10.66
C ARG A 108 -10.25 10.12 10.06
N GLY A 109 -11.48 10.60 10.24
CA GLY A 109 -11.88 11.98 9.88
C GLY A 109 -13.11 12.11 8.98
N GLU A 110 -13.76 11.02 8.59
CA GLU A 110 -15.07 11.11 7.95
C GLU A 110 -16.16 11.21 9.02
N LYS A 111 -16.68 12.43 9.24
CA LYS A 111 -18.06 12.55 9.73
C LYS A 111 -18.91 11.78 8.73
N SER A 112 -19.48 10.66 9.16
CA SER A 112 -20.47 9.87 8.43
C SER A 112 -21.43 10.80 7.69
N LEU A 113 -21.21 10.97 6.38
CA LEU A 113 -22.19 11.66 5.54
C LEU A 113 -23.38 10.71 5.48
N GLY A 114 -24.51 11.27 5.93
CA GLY A 114 -25.74 10.55 6.17
C GLY A 114 -26.22 9.74 4.98
N GLU A 115 -27.00 8.73 5.35
CA GLU A 115 -27.94 7.98 4.54
C GLU A 115 -28.52 8.80 3.38
N GLU A 116 -28.30 8.37 2.15
CA GLU A 116 -29.35 8.46 1.13
C GLU A 116 -29.53 7.12 0.42
N GLU A 117 -30.80 6.78 0.29
CA GLU A 117 -31.35 5.55 -0.26
C GLU A 117 -31.04 5.37 -1.75
N GLY A 118 -30.73 4.15 -2.15
CA GLY A 118 -30.59 3.76 -3.55
C GLY A 118 -30.39 2.25 -3.64
N GLY A 119 -31.47 1.54 -3.95
CA GLY A 119 -31.56 0.08 -3.93
C GLY A 119 -30.56 -0.61 -4.87
N GLY A 120 -29.90 -1.63 -4.32
CA GLY A 120 -29.02 -2.56 -5.02
C GLY A 120 -28.30 -3.42 -3.98
N GLU A 121 -28.65 -4.70 -3.88
CA GLU A 121 -28.05 -5.65 -2.94
C GLU A 121 -26.57 -5.92 -3.28
N THR A 122 -25.70 -5.01 -2.86
CA THR A 122 -24.30 -5.31 -2.59
C THR A 122 -24.12 -5.34 -1.07
N PRO A 123 -23.43 -6.33 -0.48
CA PRO A 123 -23.25 -6.38 0.96
C PRO A 123 -22.51 -5.10 1.40
N ARG A 124 -23.19 -4.24 2.16
CA ARG A 124 -22.56 -3.08 2.79
C ARG A 124 -21.36 -3.59 3.60
N PRO A 125 -20.13 -3.10 3.36
CA PRO A 125 -19.00 -3.46 4.21
C PRO A 125 -19.38 -3.14 5.66
N LEU A 126 -19.16 -4.09 6.57
CA LEU A 126 -19.25 -3.85 8.00
C LEU A 126 -18.19 -2.80 8.37
N GLU A 127 -18.55 -1.53 8.26
CA GLU A 127 -17.73 -0.41 8.68
C GLU A 127 -17.53 -0.52 10.19
N VAL A 128 -16.26 -0.58 10.61
CA VAL A 128 -15.93 -0.59 12.03
C VAL A 128 -16.24 0.80 12.54
N SER A 129 -17.20 0.92 13.47
CA SER A 129 -17.62 2.21 14.01
C SER A 129 -16.43 3.04 14.50
N GLU A 130 -16.47 4.37 14.28
CA GLU A 130 -15.42 5.30 14.70
C GLU A 130 -15.01 5.14 16.17
N LYS A 131 -15.96 4.77 17.05
CA LYS A 131 -15.68 4.50 18.47
C LYS A 131 -14.69 3.34 18.65
N MET A 132 -14.84 2.25 17.89
CA MET A 132 -13.90 1.14 17.93
C MET A 132 -12.52 1.53 17.38
N LEU A 133 -12.47 2.33 16.31
CA LEU A 133 -11.21 2.85 15.77
C LEU A 133 -10.50 3.78 16.76
N PHE A 134 -11.26 4.60 17.49
CA PHE A 134 -10.73 5.43 18.58
C PHE A 134 -10.11 4.56 19.70
N PHE A 135 -10.81 3.52 20.15
CA PHE A 135 -10.27 2.61 21.17
C PHE A 135 -9.01 1.87 20.70
N LEU A 136 -8.96 1.46 19.44
CA LEU A 136 -7.76 0.83 18.87
C LEU A 136 -6.56 1.79 18.87
N ALA A 137 -6.77 3.06 18.51
CA ALA A 137 -5.73 4.08 18.52
C ALA A 137 -5.23 4.39 19.95
N ASP A 138 -6.15 4.50 20.92
CA ASP A 138 -5.80 4.74 22.32
C ASP A 138 -5.05 3.53 22.91
N LEU A 139 -5.50 2.32 22.60
CA LEU A 139 -4.85 1.08 23.00
C LEU A 139 -3.44 0.98 22.40
N GLU A 140 -3.26 1.31 21.11
CA GLU A 140 -1.94 1.33 20.47
C GLU A 140 -1.01 2.34 21.15
N THR A 141 -1.51 3.54 21.46
CA THR A 141 -0.76 4.59 22.18
C THR A 141 -0.34 4.13 23.58
N ALA A 142 -1.24 3.46 24.31
CA ALA A 142 -0.96 2.90 25.62
C ALA A 142 0.07 1.77 25.56
N CYS A 143 -0.07 0.83 24.61
CA CYS A 143 0.89 -0.26 24.38
C CYS A 143 2.27 0.25 23.97
N ALA A 144 2.36 1.29 23.14
CA ALA A 144 3.63 1.89 22.74
C ALA A 144 4.37 2.50 23.94
N ARG A 145 3.65 3.17 24.84
CA ARG A 145 4.21 3.69 26.10
C ARG A 145 4.73 2.55 26.99
N ALA A 146 3.95 1.48 27.16
CA ALA A 146 4.31 0.33 27.97
C ALA A 146 5.53 -0.45 27.42
N ARG A 147 5.69 -0.53 26.09
CA ARG A 147 6.87 -1.19 25.48
C ARG A 147 8.16 -0.38 25.64
N ARG A 148 8.06 0.95 25.74
CA ARG A 148 9.23 1.82 25.97
C ARG A 148 9.73 1.77 27.41
N THR A 149 8.84 1.64 28.39
CA THR A 149 9.23 1.50 29.80
C THR A 149 9.93 0.16 30.07
N ARG A 150 9.51 -0.91 29.38
CA ARG A 150 10.12 -2.24 29.50
C ARG A 150 11.51 -2.40 28.86
N ARG A 151 11.93 -1.48 27.98
CA ARG A 151 13.27 -1.47 27.36
C ARG A 151 14.31 -0.64 28.15
N ARG A 152 13.89 0.01 29.24
CA ARG A 152 14.74 0.88 30.09
C ARG A 152 15.12 0.23 31.43
N THR A 153 14.74 -1.02 31.64
CA THR A 153 15.11 -1.88 32.76
C THR A 153 15.89 -3.05 32.22
#